data_AF-A0A3L6PFL8-F1
#
_entry.id   AF-A0A3L6PFL8-F1
#
_cell.length_a   1.000
_cell.length_b   1.000
_cell.length_c   1.000
_cell.angle_alpha   90.00
_cell.angle_beta   90.00
_cell.angle_gamma   90.00
#
_symmetry.space_group_name_H-M   'P 1'
#
loop_
_entity.id
_entity.type
_entity.pdbx_description
1 polymer ?
#
loop_
_entity_poly.entity_id
_entity_poly.type
_entity_poly.pdbx_seq_one_letter_code
_entity_poly.pdbx_strand_id
1 'polypeptide(L)'
;MMSSSPIHKRLKTVYTKTVDNFLLIVSMSLAIAATIVMATSNPNDLTDRIQALNHSYCYISLVGLFLATAVTAYVLQRPRAVYLTDYACFRAPHNYRVPSASFAEHAHQESHISERSIRFLTRLLERSGLGEETSLPPISCYLEAHKHHTLEDAREEAELVVFSAVDDLLARTGVDPAAIDVVVVNCSGFCPTPSMADMVASRYKMRSDIRSIHLSGMGCSAGLVSIELSKNLLQAMPTVRGH
;
A
#
# COMPACT_ATOMS: atom_id res chain seq x y z
N MET A 1 5.87 21.96 -6.87
CA MET A 1 4.44 22.19 -7.24
C MET A 1 4.30 22.30 -8.76
N MET A 2 4.04 21.19 -9.46
CA MET A 2 3.56 21.25 -10.85
C MET A 2 2.03 21.26 -10.81
N SER A 3 1.45 22.44 -10.99
CA SER A 3 0.01 22.63 -11.15
C SER A 3 -0.48 21.76 -12.31
N SER A 4 -1.28 20.74 -12.02
CA SER A 4 -1.94 19.96 -13.06
C SER A 4 -2.76 20.90 -13.94
N SER A 5 -2.50 20.90 -15.24
CA SER A 5 -3.13 21.86 -16.14
C SER A 5 -4.66 21.68 -16.09
N PRO A 6 -5.45 22.76 -16.23
CA PRO A 6 -6.92 22.70 -16.18
C PRO A 6 -7.51 21.75 -17.24
N ILE A 7 -6.76 21.46 -18.30
CA ILE A 7 -7.11 20.51 -19.35
C ILE A 7 -7.07 19.07 -18.83
N HIS A 8 -6.06 18.71 -18.03
CA HIS A 8 -5.95 17.36 -17.46
C HIS A 8 -7.08 17.06 -16.47
N LYS A 9 -7.45 18.04 -15.63
CA LYS A 9 -8.61 17.91 -14.73
C LYS A 9 -9.91 17.70 -15.52
N ARG A 10 -10.14 18.50 -16.57
CA ARG A 10 -11.33 18.35 -17.43
C ARG A 10 -11.35 17.01 -18.15
N LEU A 11 -10.21 16.55 -18.69
CA LEU A 11 -10.11 15.25 -19.36
C LEU A 11 -10.43 14.10 -18.41
N LYS A 12 -9.90 14.15 -17.18
CA LYS A 12 -10.17 13.14 -16.15
C LYS A 12 -11.65 13.13 -15.77
N THR A 13 -12.27 14.30 -15.55
CA THR A 13 -13.71 14.39 -15.23
C THR A 13 -14.59 13.90 -16.38
N VAL A 14 -14.25 14.23 -17.62
CA VAL A 14 -14.97 13.73 -18.81
C VAL A 14 -14.80 12.23 -18.91
N TYR A 15 -13.58 11.70 -18.83
CA TYR A 15 -13.31 10.27 -18.89
C TYR A 15 -14.06 9.49 -17.80
N THR A 16 -14.02 9.95 -16.56
CA THR A 16 -14.75 9.31 -15.45
C THR A 16 -16.26 9.35 -15.70
N LYS A 17 -16.83 10.50 -16.12
CA LYS A 17 -18.25 10.58 -16.49
C LYS A 17 -18.64 9.72 -17.69
N THR A 18 -17.76 9.57 -18.67
CA THR A 18 -18.02 8.75 -19.87
C THR A 18 -17.96 7.27 -19.55
N VAL A 19 -17.04 6.84 -18.67
CA VAL A 19 -16.97 5.46 -18.19
C VAL A 19 -18.16 5.14 -17.30
N ASP A 20 -18.52 6.03 -16.38
CA ASP A 20 -19.65 5.83 -15.47
C ASP A 20 -21.00 5.79 -16.22
N ASN A 21 -21.16 6.60 -17.27
CA ASN A 21 -22.36 6.64 -18.11
C ASN A 21 -22.26 5.81 -19.39
N PHE A 22 -21.25 4.94 -19.53
CA PHE A 22 -21.04 4.16 -20.74
C PHE A 22 -22.27 3.32 -21.11
N LEU A 23 -22.91 2.70 -20.11
CA LEU A 23 -24.12 1.90 -20.31
C LEU A 23 -25.28 2.74 -20.88
N LEU A 24 -25.47 3.97 -20.38
CA LEU A 24 -26.48 4.90 -20.87
C LEU A 24 -26.19 5.36 -22.30
N ILE A 25 -24.91 5.60 -22.63
CA ILE A 25 -24.50 6.02 -23.98
C ILE A 25 -24.74 4.88 -24.98
N VAL A 26 -24.39 3.63 -24.62
CA VAL A 26 -24.62 2.45 -25.46
C VAL A 26 -26.11 2.16 -25.60
N SER A 27 -26.90 2.27 -24.52
CA SER A 27 -28.35 2.05 -24.60
C SER A 27 -29.05 3.10 -25.45
N MET A 28 -28.66 4.37 -25.33
CA MET A 28 -29.22 5.47 -26.12
C MET A 28 -28.87 5.35 -27.60
N SER A 29 -27.62 4.98 -27.93
CA SER A 29 -27.22 4.77 -29.33
C SER A 29 -27.91 3.58 -29.97
N LEU A 30 -28.14 2.49 -29.22
CA LEU A 30 -28.89 1.32 -29.70
C LEU A 30 -30.38 1.64 -29.90
N ALA A 31 -30.99 2.42 -29.01
CA ALA A 31 -32.36 2.88 -29.15
C ALA A 31 -32.54 3.79 -30.38
N ILE A 32 -31.59 4.70 -30.62
CA ILE A 32 -31.59 5.57 -31.81
C ILE A 32 -31.49 4.73 -33.09
N ALA A 33 -30.57 3.76 -33.14
CA ALA A 33 -30.43 2.87 -34.29
C ALA A 33 -31.72 2.06 -34.57
N ALA A 34 -32.37 1.55 -33.53
CA ALA A 34 -33.65 0.86 -33.66
C ALA A 34 -34.76 1.77 -34.20
N THR A 35 -34.85 3.02 -33.72
CA THR A 35 -35.83 3.99 -34.23
C THR A 35 -35.60 4.38 -35.69
N ILE A 36 -34.35 4.49 -36.13
CA ILE A 36 -34.01 4.80 -37.53
C ILE A 36 -34.42 3.65 -38.44
N VAL A 37 -34.10 2.41 -38.07
CA VAL A 37 -34.47 1.22 -38.85
C VAL A 37 -35.98 1.07 -38.98
N MET A 38 -36.72 1.37 -37.91
CA MET A 38 -38.19 1.40 -37.93
C MET A 38 -38.75 2.50 -38.84
N ALA A 39 -38.09 3.66 -38.91
CA ALA A 39 -38.55 4.80 -39.70
C ALA A 39 -38.24 4.68 -41.21
N THR A 40 -37.22 3.93 -41.61
CA THR A 40 -36.77 3.84 -43.01
C THR A 40 -37.41 2.71 -43.83
N SER A 41 -38.36 1.95 -43.27
CA SER A 41 -38.87 0.70 -43.87
C SER A 41 -40.26 0.88 -44.52
N ASN A 42 -40.44 0.43 -45.77
CA ASN A 42 -41.67 0.56 -46.58
C ASN A 42 -42.73 -0.52 -46.21
N PRO A 43 -44.05 -0.23 -46.23
CA PRO A 43 -45.08 -0.99 -45.52
C PRO A 43 -45.55 -2.33 -46.13
N ASN A 44 -45.27 -2.63 -47.41
CA ASN A 44 -45.97 -3.72 -48.13
C ASN A 44 -45.16 -4.99 -48.43
N ASP A 45 -43.85 -5.04 -48.14
CA ASP A 45 -43.01 -6.28 -48.20
C ASP A 45 -42.60 -6.73 -46.78
N LEU A 46 -43.36 -6.23 -45.79
CA LEU A 46 -42.86 -5.89 -44.48
C LEU A 46 -43.25 -6.93 -43.42
N THR A 47 -44.44 -7.48 -43.43
CA THR A 47 -44.98 -8.31 -42.33
C THR A 47 -44.27 -9.66 -42.15
N ASP A 48 -43.99 -10.40 -43.24
CA ASP A 48 -43.37 -11.73 -43.15
C ASP A 48 -41.84 -11.65 -42.90
N ARG A 49 -41.17 -10.64 -43.48
CA ARG A 49 -39.75 -10.37 -43.22
C ARG A 49 -39.53 -9.71 -41.86
N ILE A 50 -40.44 -8.85 -41.38
CA ILE A 50 -40.39 -8.28 -40.03
C ILE A 50 -40.51 -9.36 -38.97
N GLN A 51 -41.37 -10.36 -39.12
CA GLN A 51 -41.57 -11.34 -38.05
C GLN A 51 -40.35 -12.25 -37.85
N ALA A 52 -39.67 -12.62 -38.94
CA ALA A 52 -38.42 -13.40 -38.89
C ALA A 52 -37.20 -12.54 -38.49
N LEU A 53 -37.07 -11.31 -39.02
CA LEU A 53 -35.96 -10.41 -38.68
C LEU A 53 -36.11 -9.83 -37.26
N ASN A 54 -37.32 -9.53 -36.78
CA ASN A 54 -37.54 -9.04 -35.40
C ASN A 54 -37.03 -10.03 -34.37
N HIS A 55 -37.22 -11.33 -34.58
CA HIS A 55 -36.78 -12.32 -33.60
C HIS A 55 -35.25 -12.34 -33.50
N SER A 56 -34.55 -12.28 -34.65
CA SER A 56 -33.09 -12.21 -34.72
C SER A 56 -32.54 -10.90 -34.17
N TYR A 57 -33.13 -9.74 -34.51
CA TYR A 57 -32.70 -8.43 -34.00
C TYR A 57 -32.98 -8.26 -32.51
N CYS A 58 -34.13 -8.71 -32.01
CA CYS A 58 -34.42 -8.74 -30.58
C CYS A 58 -33.41 -9.61 -29.84
N TYR A 59 -33.09 -10.80 -30.37
CA TYR A 59 -32.10 -11.69 -29.76
C TYR A 59 -30.69 -11.05 -29.72
N ILE A 60 -30.23 -10.47 -30.83
CA ILE A 60 -28.92 -9.79 -30.90
C ILE A 60 -28.86 -8.57 -29.97
N SER A 61 -29.93 -7.76 -29.90
CA SER A 61 -30.02 -6.60 -29.02
C SER A 61 -30.00 -7.01 -27.53
N LEU A 62 -30.71 -8.08 -27.18
CA LEU A 62 -30.80 -8.58 -25.81
C LEU A 62 -29.47 -9.21 -25.35
N VAL A 63 -28.79 -9.95 -26.24
CA VAL A 63 -27.41 -10.43 -26.01
C VAL A 63 -26.43 -9.27 -25.89
N GLY A 64 -26.54 -8.24 -26.75
CA GLY A 64 -25.71 -7.05 -26.69
C GLY A 64 -25.87 -6.28 -25.37
N LEU A 65 -27.11 -6.11 -24.90
CA LEU A 65 -27.41 -5.48 -23.61
C LEU A 65 -26.86 -6.31 -22.45
N PHE A 66 -27.01 -7.64 -22.48
CA PHE A 66 -26.45 -8.53 -21.47
C PHE A 66 -24.92 -8.46 -21.42
N LEU A 67 -24.24 -8.46 -22.58
CA LEU A 67 -22.79 -8.30 -22.63
C LEU A 67 -22.36 -6.91 -22.13
N ALA A 68 -23.09 -5.85 -22.49
CA ALA A 68 -22.79 -4.50 -22.03
C ALA A 68 -22.96 -4.35 -20.52
N THR A 69 -24.02 -4.93 -19.94
CA THR A 69 -24.22 -4.92 -18.48
C THR A 69 -23.18 -5.77 -17.77
N ALA A 70 -22.83 -6.94 -18.31
CA ALA A 70 -21.76 -7.79 -17.77
C ALA A 70 -20.40 -7.09 -17.79
N VAL A 71 -20.03 -6.43 -18.90
CA VAL A 71 -18.78 -5.66 -19.01
C VAL A 71 -18.80 -4.48 -18.04
N THR A 72 -19.92 -3.76 -17.94
CA THR A 72 -20.03 -2.61 -17.04
C THR A 72 -19.95 -3.06 -15.57
N ALA A 73 -20.65 -4.11 -15.19
CA ALA A 73 -20.56 -4.71 -13.86
C ALA A 73 -19.13 -5.16 -13.55
N TYR A 74 -18.46 -5.80 -14.50
CA TYR A 74 -17.07 -6.23 -14.36
C TYR A 74 -16.10 -5.05 -14.16
N VAL A 75 -16.28 -3.96 -14.92
CA VAL A 75 -15.47 -2.74 -14.79
C VAL A 75 -15.73 -2.05 -13.45
N LEU A 76 -17.00 -1.95 -13.02
CA LEU A 76 -17.38 -1.35 -11.74
C LEU A 76 -16.92 -2.19 -10.54
N GLN A 77 -16.83 -3.52 -10.69
CA GLN A 77 -16.33 -4.44 -9.66
C GLN A 77 -14.80 -4.51 -9.61
N ARG A 78 -14.08 -3.90 -10.57
CA ARG A 78 -12.61 -3.97 -10.54
C ARG A 78 -12.06 -3.21 -9.34
N PRO A 79 -11.21 -3.84 -8.52
CA PRO A 79 -10.60 -3.17 -7.39
C PRO A 79 -9.72 -2.03 -7.89
N ARG A 80 -9.75 -0.91 -7.17
CA ARG A 80 -8.92 0.26 -7.49
C ARG A 80 -7.45 -0.12 -7.43
N ALA A 81 -6.69 0.36 -8.41
CA ALA A 81 -5.25 0.20 -8.39
C ALA A 81 -4.64 1.02 -7.24
N VAL A 82 -3.77 0.38 -6.47
CA VAL A 82 -3.01 0.99 -5.37
C VAL A 82 -1.54 0.95 -5.75
N TYR A 83 -0.85 2.07 -5.55
CA TYR A 83 0.54 2.24 -5.95
C TYR A 83 1.39 2.66 -4.76
N LEU A 84 2.61 2.12 -4.68
CA LEU A 84 3.66 2.62 -3.80
C LEU A 84 4.29 3.84 -4.46
N THR A 85 4.13 5.02 -3.84
CA THR A 85 4.63 6.27 -4.40
C THR A 85 6.08 6.56 -4.02
N ASP A 86 6.47 6.23 -2.78
CA ASP A 86 7.80 6.52 -2.24
C ASP A 86 8.13 5.57 -1.07
N TYR A 87 9.41 5.47 -0.70
CA TYR A 87 9.91 4.70 0.44
C TYR A 87 11.13 5.38 1.07
N ALA A 88 11.31 5.16 2.36
CA ALA A 88 12.50 5.57 3.10
C ALA A 88 12.92 4.46 4.06
N CYS A 89 14.22 4.42 4.36
CA CYS A 89 14.79 3.51 5.33
C CYS A 89 15.72 4.29 6.24
N PHE A 90 15.70 3.95 7.53
CA PHE A 90 16.71 4.45 8.44
C PHE A 90 18.07 3.86 8.02
N ARG A 91 19.02 4.75 7.71
CA ARG A 91 20.41 4.37 7.46
C ARG A 91 21.21 4.63 8.72
N ALA A 92 21.65 3.55 9.36
CA ALA A 92 22.46 3.66 10.56
C ALA A 92 23.78 4.42 10.24
N PRO A 93 24.20 5.36 11.10
CA PRO A 93 25.50 6.00 10.97
C PRO A 93 26.64 5.00 11.20
N HIS A 94 27.83 5.32 10.67
CA HIS A 94 28.97 4.40 10.67
C HIS A 94 29.46 3.96 12.05
N ASN A 95 29.15 4.71 13.11
CA ASN A 95 29.47 4.35 14.49
C ASN A 95 28.57 3.24 15.06
N TYR A 96 27.52 2.81 14.37
CA TYR A 96 26.67 1.67 14.76
C TYR A 96 27.07 0.37 14.05
N ARG A 97 28.14 0.42 13.25
CA ARG A 97 28.70 -0.73 12.58
C ARG A 97 29.30 -1.70 13.60
N VAL A 98 29.02 -2.98 13.41
CA VAL A 98 29.58 -4.07 14.22
C VAL A 98 30.33 -5.03 13.30
N PRO A 99 31.66 -4.83 13.14
CA PRO A 99 32.53 -5.76 12.43
C PRO A 99 32.49 -7.17 13.04
N SER A 100 32.77 -8.20 12.23
CA SER A 100 32.71 -9.59 12.69
C SER A 100 33.64 -9.87 13.88
N ALA A 101 34.81 -9.21 13.88
CA ALA A 101 35.76 -9.29 14.98
C ALA A 101 35.20 -8.70 16.28
N SER A 102 34.56 -7.53 16.21
CA SER A 102 33.94 -6.89 17.38
C SER A 102 32.80 -7.74 17.95
N PHE A 103 32.00 -8.37 17.10
CA PHE A 103 30.98 -9.32 17.55
C PHE A 103 31.60 -10.52 18.28
N ALA A 104 32.67 -11.11 17.73
CA ALA A 104 33.36 -12.24 18.37
C ALA A 104 33.97 -11.84 19.72
N GLU A 105 34.61 -10.66 19.80
CA GLU A 105 35.15 -10.12 21.05
C GLU A 105 34.06 -9.91 22.11
N HIS A 106 32.93 -9.28 21.76
CA HIS A 106 31.80 -9.13 22.67
C HIS A 106 31.25 -10.49 23.13
N ALA A 107 31.15 -11.47 22.23
CA ALA A 107 30.70 -12.82 22.60
C ALA A 107 31.63 -13.50 23.62
N HIS A 108 32.94 -13.21 23.60
CA HIS A 108 33.90 -13.69 24.60
C HIS A 108 33.78 -12.99 25.97
N GLN A 109 33.24 -11.77 26.01
CA GLN A 109 33.04 -11.03 27.26
C GLN A 109 31.78 -11.47 28.02
N GLU A 110 30.81 -12.06 27.33
CA GLU A 110 29.57 -12.55 27.92
C GLU A 110 29.81 -13.85 28.70
N SER A 111 29.75 -13.77 30.04
CA SER A 111 30.08 -14.89 30.96
C SER A 111 29.18 -16.12 30.81
N HIS A 112 28.04 -16.00 30.13
CA HIS A 112 27.07 -17.07 29.95
C HIS A 112 27.23 -17.83 28.62
N ILE A 113 28.11 -17.37 27.71
CA ILE A 113 28.32 -18.01 26.41
C ILE A 113 29.55 -18.93 26.48
N SER A 114 29.34 -20.22 26.28
CA SER A 114 30.44 -21.19 26.28
C SER A 114 31.37 -20.99 25.07
N GLU A 115 32.66 -21.32 25.23
CA GLU A 115 33.65 -21.31 24.15
C GLU A 115 33.21 -22.12 22.91
N ARG A 116 32.49 -23.23 23.14
CA ARG A 116 31.90 -24.03 22.05
C ARG A 116 30.84 -23.24 21.29
N SER A 117 29.99 -22.50 22.00
CA SER A 117 28.95 -21.65 21.41
C SER A 117 29.57 -20.47 20.66
N ILE A 118 30.60 -19.83 21.20
CA ILE A 118 31.30 -18.71 20.54
C ILE A 118 31.91 -19.17 19.21
N ARG A 119 32.59 -20.32 19.21
CA ARG A 119 33.15 -20.90 17.98
C ARG A 119 32.07 -21.24 16.96
N PHE A 120 30.92 -21.73 17.42
CA PHE A 120 29.78 -22.00 16.54
C PHE A 120 29.21 -20.70 15.94
N LEU A 121 28.95 -19.68 16.77
CA LEU A 121 28.43 -18.38 16.34
C LEU A 121 29.39 -17.67 15.37
N THR A 122 30.70 -17.74 15.62
CA THR A 122 31.72 -17.16 14.73
C THR A 122 31.68 -17.81 13.35
N ARG A 123 31.67 -19.16 13.29
CA ARG A 123 31.54 -19.88 12.00
C ARG A 123 30.21 -19.64 11.30
N LEU A 124 29.14 -19.43 12.07
CA LEU A 124 27.83 -19.09 11.52
C LEU A 124 27.87 -17.69 10.92
N LEU A 125 28.46 -16.72 11.61
CA LEU A 125 28.62 -15.35 11.15
C LEU A 125 29.42 -15.29 9.85
N GLU A 126 30.57 -15.99 9.79
CA GLU A 126 31.40 -16.12 8.58
C GLU A 126 30.64 -16.65 7.35
N ARG A 127 29.54 -17.40 7.57
CA ARG A 127 28.72 -18.03 6.53
C ARG A 127 27.35 -17.37 6.34
N SER A 128 27.05 -16.34 7.12
CA SER A 128 25.73 -15.68 7.14
C SER A 128 25.48 -14.78 5.93
N GLY A 129 26.55 -14.38 5.22
CA GLY A 129 26.49 -13.37 4.16
C GLY A 129 26.41 -11.93 4.68
N LEU A 130 26.51 -11.72 6.00
CA LEU A 130 26.65 -10.38 6.59
C LEU A 130 28.03 -9.82 6.28
N GLY A 131 28.06 -8.58 5.78
CA GLY A 131 29.28 -7.86 5.49
C GLY A 131 29.80 -7.10 6.71
N GLU A 132 31.04 -6.63 6.63
CA GLU A 132 31.65 -5.88 7.74
C GLU A 132 30.93 -4.54 8.01
N GLU A 133 30.15 -4.00 7.08
CA GLU A 133 29.33 -2.78 7.25
C GLU A 133 27.99 -3.03 7.97
N THR A 134 27.73 -4.25 8.45
CA THR A 134 26.50 -4.59 9.16
C THR A 134 26.39 -3.74 10.42
N SER A 135 25.22 -3.13 10.63
CA SER A 135 24.95 -2.27 11.79
C SER A 135 23.95 -2.95 12.72
N LEU A 136 24.13 -2.74 14.02
CA LEU A 136 23.23 -3.19 15.07
C LEU A 136 22.68 -1.97 15.82
N PRO A 137 21.66 -2.17 16.69
CA PRO A 137 21.22 -1.11 17.59
C PRO A 137 22.37 -0.51 18.39
N PRO A 138 22.31 0.79 18.74
CA PRO A 138 23.40 1.47 19.46
C PRO A 138 23.78 0.74 20.75
N ILE A 139 22.77 0.18 21.43
CA ILE A 139 22.92 -0.58 22.67
C ILE A 139 23.86 -1.78 22.50
N SER A 140 23.80 -2.45 21.34
CA SER A 140 24.66 -3.61 21.03
C SER A 140 26.13 -3.24 20.78
N CYS A 141 26.45 -1.94 20.70
CA CYS A 141 27.81 -1.45 20.53
C CYS A 141 28.51 -1.13 21.85
N TYR A 142 27.81 -1.10 22.99
CA TYR A 142 28.39 -0.84 24.30
C TYR A 142 28.94 -2.11 24.96
N LEU A 143 30.05 -1.97 25.69
CA LEU A 143 30.50 -2.99 26.64
C LEU A 143 29.42 -3.13 27.73
N GLU A 144 29.05 -4.37 28.07
CA GLU A 144 27.96 -4.66 29.03
C GLU A 144 26.55 -4.24 28.56
N ALA A 145 26.24 -4.45 27.27
CA ALA A 145 24.92 -4.18 26.68
C ALA A 145 23.73 -4.69 27.51
N HIS A 146 23.88 -5.80 28.26
CA HIS A 146 22.88 -6.34 29.17
C HIS A 146 22.36 -5.35 30.23
N LYS A 147 23.13 -4.30 30.57
CA LYS A 147 22.73 -3.24 31.49
C LYS A 147 21.76 -2.22 30.88
N HIS A 148 21.64 -2.23 29.55
CA HIS A 148 20.87 -1.28 28.73
C HIS A 148 19.67 -1.95 28.04
N HIS A 149 19.10 -2.98 28.68
CA HIS A 149 17.92 -3.69 28.19
C HIS A 149 16.66 -3.21 28.92
N THR A 150 16.45 -1.89 29.02
CA THR A 150 15.24 -1.33 29.60
C THR A 150 14.17 -1.04 28.53
N LEU A 151 12.92 -0.86 28.97
CA LEU A 151 11.84 -0.42 28.07
C LEU A 151 12.10 0.98 27.50
N GLU A 152 12.84 1.82 28.24
CA GLU A 152 13.18 3.17 27.80
C GLU A 152 14.23 3.12 26.69
N ASP A 153 15.26 2.29 26.84
CA ASP A 153 16.28 2.09 25.80
C ASP A 153 15.65 1.56 24.50
N ALA A 154 14.74 0.58 24.61
CA ALA A 154 13.99 0.06 23.46
C ALA A 154 13.08 1.11 22.82
N ARG A 155 12.51 2.01 23.63
CA ARG A 155 11.70 3.14 23.14
C ARG A 155 12.54 4.14 22.37
N GLU A 156 13.69 4.53 22.90
CA GLU A 156 14.62 5.45 22.25
C GLU A 156 15.12 4.89 20.90
N GLU A 157 15.46 3.60 20.85
CA GLU A 157 15.84 2.93 19.61
C GLU A 157 14.70 2.94 18.59
N ALA A 158 13.50 2.52 19.01
CA ALA A 158 12.34 2.46 18.11
C ALA A 158 11.98 3.86 17.58
N GLU A 159 11.98 4.88 18.44
CA GLU A 159 11.74 6.27 18.05
C GLU A 159 12.81 6.78 17.07
N LEU A 160 14.09 6.50 17.33
CA LEU A 160 15.18 6.86 16.43
C LEU A 160 14.96 6.26 15.03
N VAL A 161 14.71 4.96 14.93
CA VAL A 161 14.58 4.26 13.65
C VAL A 161 13.31 4.68 12.91
N VAL A 162 12.17 4.65 13.60
CA VAL A 162 10.86 4.93 12.99
C VAL A 162 10.76 6.40 12.60
N PHE A 163 11.09 7.32 13.49
CA PHE A 163 10.93 8.75 13.19
C PHE A 163 11.93 9.23 12.15
N SER A 164 13.19 8.77 12.18
CA SER A 164 14.14 9.14 11.12
C SER A 164 13.66 8.68 9.73
N ALA A 165 13.09 7.48 9.62
CA ALA A 165 12.56 7.00 8.34
C ALA A 165 11.32 7.78 7.88
N VAL A 166 10.42 8.14 8.80
CA VAL A 166 9.20 8.91 8.48
C VAL A 166 9.55 10.36 8.16
N ASP A 167 10.47 10.99 8.89
CA ASP A 167 10.98 12.34 8.62
C ASP A 167 11.57 12.42 7.21
N ASP A 168 12.43 11.46 6.83
CA ASP A 168 12.99 11.36 5.48
C ASP A 168 11.90 11.20 4.41
N LEU A 169 10.90 10.36 4.66
CA LEU A 169 9.81 10.10 3.71
C LEU A 169 8.94 11.35 3.50
N LEU A 170 8.56 12.03 4.58
CA LEU A 170 7.75 13.25 4.51
C LEU A 170 8.52 14.40 3.87
N ALA A 171 9.82 14.52 4.15
CA ALA A 171 10.68 15.52 3.52
C ALA A 171 10.82 15.30 2.01
N ARG A 172 10.96 14.05 1.55
CA ARG A 172 11.08 13.71 0.12
C ARG A 172 9.78 13.88 -0.64
N THR A 173 8.67 13.44 -0.05
CA THR A 173 7.35 13.45 -0.70
C THR A 173 6.66 14.80 -0.62
N GLY A 174 6.95 15.60 0.41
CA GLY A 174 6.26 16.85 0.70
C GLY A 174 4.79 16.68 1.08
N VAL A 175 4.38 15.47 1.49
CA VAL A 175 3.01 15.17 1.91
C VAL A 175 2.76 15.78 3.28
N ASP A 176 1.68 16.54 3.40
CA ASP A 176 1.21 17.03 4.69
C ASP A 176 0.74 15.83 5.55
N PRO A 177 1.27 15.63 6.78
CA PRO A 177 0.79 14.59 7.68
C PRO A 177 -0.73 14.63 7.91
N ALA A 178 -1.36 15.81 7.81
CA ALA A 178 -2.80 15.94 7.91
C ALA A 178 -3.57 15.33 6.71
N ALA A 179 -2.90 14.99 5.61
CA ALA A 179 -3.49 14.33 4.44
C ALA A 179 -3.42 12.79 4.53
N ILE A 180 -2.74 12.22 5.53
CA ILE A 180 -2.59 10.77 5.70
C ILE A 180 -3.84 10.19 6.35
N ASP A 181 -4.45 9.18 5.73
CA ASP A 181 -5.69 8.55 6.22
C ASP A 181 -5.46 7.28 7.06
N VAL A 182 -4.34 6.58 6.81
CA VAL A 182 -4.04 5.26 7.38
C VAL A 182 -2.57 5.20 7.76
N VAL A 183 -2.30 4.72 8.97
CA VAL A 183 -0.94 4.45 9.46
C VAL A 183 -0.87 2.99 9.89
N VAL A 184 -0.04 2.21 9.20
CA VAL A 184 0.26 0.83 9.56
C VAL A 184 1.70 0.77 10.05
N VAL A 185 1.88 0.40 11.31
CA VAL A 185 3.19 0.19 11.91
C VAL A 185 3.33 -1.27 12.27
N ASN A 186 4.49 -1.86 11.97
CA ASN A 186 4.83 -3.19 12.43
C ASN A 186 6.06 -3.15 13.34
N CYS A 187 6.03 -3.91 14.42
CA CYS A 187 7.18 -4.17 15.26
C CYS A 187 6.97 -5.47 16.04
N SER A 188 7.97 -6.36 15.98
CA SER A 188 7.93 -7.63 16.74
C SER A 188 8.77 -7.58 18.01
N GLY A 189 9.72 -6.64 18.12
CA GLY A 189 10.63 -6.53 19.26
C GLY A 189 10.17 -5.58 20.36
N PHE A 190 9.22 -4.69 20.07
CA PHE A 190 8.80 -3.63 20.99
C PHE A 190 7.32 -3.28 20.78
N CYS A 191 6.50 -3.44 21.83
CA CYS A 191 5.05 -3.21 21.80
C CYS A 191 4.60 -2.37 23.02
N PRO A 192 4.93 -1.07 23.03
CA PRO A 192 4.64 -0.20 24.17
C PRO A 192 3.14 0.17 24.24
N THR A 193 2.77 0.77 25.37
CA THR A 193 1.56 1.57 25.51
C THR A 193 1.98 3.01 25.83
N PRO A 194 1.59 4.03 25.02
CA PRO A 194 0.78 3.96 23.80
C PRO A 194 1.46 3.19 22.65
N SER A 195 0.68 2.72 21.67
CA SER A 195 1.22 1.90 20.57
C SER A 195 2.15 2.72 19.67
N MET A 196 3.04 2.06 18.92
CA MET A 196 3.94 2.79 18.00
C MET A 196 3.20 3.57 16.91
N ALA A 197 2.06 3.05 16.44
CA ALA A 197 1.23 3.77 15.50
C ALA A 197 0.66 5.06 16.11
N ASP A 198 0.28 5.03 17.39
CA ASP A 198 -0.21 6.22 18.10
C ASP A 198 0.91 7.22 18.38
N MET A 199 2.12 6.75 18.67
CA MET A 199 3.30 7.61 18.81
C MET A 199 3.62 8.36 17.51
N VAL A 200 3.56 7.67 16.36
CA VAL A 200 3.69 8.29 15.03
C VAL A 200 2.58 9.31 14.79
N ALA A 201 1.31 8.92 15.00
CA ALA A 201 0.18 9.81 14.79
C ALA A 201 0.27 11.10 15.63
N SER A 202 0.64 10.95 16.90
CA SER A 202 0.82 12.05 17.85
C SER A 202 1.98 12.97 17.46
N ARG A 203 3.16 12.42 17.16
CA ARG A 203 4.37 13.21 16.81
C ARG A 203 4.14 14.09 15.59
N TYR A 204 3.53 13.53 14.54
CA TYR A 204 3.30 14.25 13.29
C TYR A 204 1.98 15.03 13.26
N LYS A 205 1.26 15.11 14.39
CA LYS A 205 -0.02 15.82 14.51
C LYS A 205 -1.01 15.42 13.42
N MET A 206 -1.07 14.11 13.14
CA MET A 206 -2.03 13.55 12.19
C MET A 206 -3.46 13.76 12.71
N ARG A 207 -4.44 13.62 11.82
CA ARG A 207 -5.84 13.81 12.19
C ARG A 207 -6.28 12.77 13.23
N SER A 208 -7.24 13.13 14.08
CA SER A 208 -7.77 12.21 15.09
C SER A 208 -8.61 11.07 14.52
N ASP A 209 -9.01 11.16 13.24
CA ASP A 209 -9.86 10.20 12.54
C ASP A 209 -9.09 9.21 11.66
N ILE A 210 -7.75 9.19 11.74
CA ILE A 210 -6.96 8.23 10.99
C ILE A 210 -7.20 6.80 11.48
N ARG A 211 -6.96 5.82 10.62
CA ARG A 211 -6.89 4.43 11.03
C ARG A 211 -5.44 4.08 11.40
N SER A 212 -5.15 4.05 12.70
CA SER A 212 -3.88 3.56 13.25
C SER A 212 -3.94 2.05 13.48
N ILE A 213 -3.00 1.30 12.92
CA ILE A 213 -2.91 -0.16 13.08
C ILE A 213 -1.48 -0.53 13.47
N HIS A 214 -1.37 -1.28 14.57
CA HIS A 214 -0.10 -1.82 15.03
C HIS A 214 -0.09 -3.34 14.88
N LEU A 215 0.83 -3.86 14.07
CA LEU A 215 1.04 -5.29 13.85
C LEU A 215 2.25 -5.76 14.66
N SER A 216 2.06 -6.83 15.44
CA SER A 216 3.14 -7.47 16.21
C SER A 216 3.10 -8.99 16.05
N GLY A 217 4.23 -9.65 16.31
CA GLY A 217 4.34 -11.11 16.33
C GLY A 217 4.47 -11.80 14.96
N MET A 218 4.54 -11.04 13.86
CA MET A 218 4.64 -11.59 12.49
C MET A 218 6.09 -11.85 12.03
N GLY A 219 7.09 -11.34 12.77
CA GLY A 219 8.51 -11.51 12.46
C GLY A 219 8.88 -10.96 11.07
N CYS A 220 9.79 -11.64 10.37
CA CYS A 220 10.33 -11.18 9.08
C CYS A 220 9.28 -11.04 7.97
N SER A 221 8.09 -11.63 8.12
CA SER A 221 7.00 -11.51 7.14
C SER A 221 6.21 -10.21 7.27
N ALA A 222 6.38 -9.47 8.37
CA ALA A 222 5.55 -8.32 8.74
C ALA A 222 5.53 -7.21 7.67
N GLY A 223 6.63 -7.02 6.94
CA GLY A 223 6.71 -6.02 5.87
C GLY A 223 5.69 -6.28 4.75
N LEU A 224 5.66 -7.49 4.20
CA LEU A 224 4.71 -7.86 3.13
C LEU A 224 3.26 -7.85 3.63
N VAL A 225 3.04 -8.32 4.85
CA VAL A 225 1.71 -8.29 5.48
C VAL A 225 1.21 -6.85 5.64
N SER A 226 2.08 -5.92 6.05
CA SER A 226 1.75 -4.50 6.19
C SER A 226 1.38 -3.86 4.85
N ILE A 227 2.09 -4.23 3.78
CA ILE A 227 1.80 -3.73 2.42
C ILE A 227 0.44 -4.24 1.92
N GLU A 228 0.16 -5.54 2.07
CA GLU A 228 -1.13 -6.11 1.63
C GLU A 228 -2.30 -5.56 2.46
N LEU A 229 -2.10 -5.40 3.78
CA LEU A 229 -3.08 -4.74 4.64
C LEU A 229 -3.35 -3.30 4.18
N SER A 230 -2.30 -2.52 3.91
CA SER A 230 -2.43 -1.14 3.44
C SER A 230 -3.19 -1.06 2.12
N LYS A 231 -2.90 -1.98 1.18
CA LYS A 231 -3.64 -2.11 -0.08
C LYS A 231 -5.12 -2.41 0.14
N ASN A 232 -5.45 -3.39 0.97
CA ASN A 232 -6.83 -3.76 1.25
C ASN A 232 -7.60 -2.60 1.91
N LEU A 233 -6.95 -1.88 2.83
CA LEU A 233 -7.52 -0.70 3.49
C LEU A 233 -7.77 0.45 2.52
N LEU A 234 -6.85 0.70 1.59
CA LEU A 234 -6.99 1.73 0.55
C LEU A 234 -8.09 1.37 -0.46
N GLN A 235 -8.20 0.10 -0.82
CA GLN A 235 -9.26 -0.38 -1.73
C GLN A 235 -10.65 -0.32 -1.10
N ALA A 236 -10.76 -0.56 0.21
CA ALA A 236 -12.01 -0.49 0.95
C ALA A 236 -12.44 0.95 1.29
N MET A 237 -11.56 1.95 1.20
CA MET A 237 -11.93 3.33 1.50
C MET A 237 -12.76 3.97 0.38
N PRO A 238 -13.85 4.67 0.73
CA PRO A 238 -14.55 5.53 -0.23
C PRO A 238 -13.60 6.67 -0.64
N THR A 239 -13.59 7.05 -1.92
CA THR A 239 -12.76 8.16 -2.43
C THR A 239 -13.33 9.48 -1.94
N VAL A 240 -13.11 9.82 -0.68
CA VAL A 240 -13.62 11.06 -0.10
C VAL A 240 -12.45 11.82 0.49
N ARG A 241 -11.69 12.46 -0.41
CA ARG A 241 -11.36 13.89 -0.37
C ARG A 241 -10.44 14.18 -1.54
N GLY A 242 -10.99 14.84 -2.56
CA GLY A 242 -10.17 15.47 -3.58
C GLY A 242 -9.42 16.62 -2.92
N HIS A 243 -8.09 16.54 -2.93
CA HIS A 243 -7.22 17.71 -2.84
C HIS A 243 -6.88 18.19 -4.26
#